data_AF-A0A9E3YZZ4-F1
#
_entry.id   AF-A0A9E3YZZ4-F1
#
_cell.length_a   1.000
_cell.length_b   1.000
_cell.length_c   1.000
_cell.angle_alpha   90.00
_cell.angle_beta   90.00
_cell.angle_gamma   90.00
#
_symmetry.space_group_name_H-M   'P 1'
#
loop_
_entity.id
_entity.type
_entity.pdbx_description
1 polymer ?
#
loop_
_entity_poly.entity_id
_entity_poly.type
_entity_poly.pdbx_seq_one_letter_code
_entity_poly.pdbx_strand_id
1 'polypeptide(L)'
;MSSAKKVLLVVYAVLAGFVLLQGDTAAGVWSFRLLSILVIVHLLETAVYYNLCKEAGGSLANNLLNVFLFGVLHVNELKAAKQKN
;
A
#
# COMPACT_ATOMS: atom_id res chain seq x y z
N MET A 1 -9.13 10.93 -0.85
CA MET A 1 -8.13 9.97 -1.34
C MET A 1 -7.41 10.57 -2.55
N SER A 2 -6.08 10.64 -2.52
CA SER A 2 -5.27 11.27 -3.58
C SER A 2 -5.34 10.51 -4.91
N SER A 3 -5.07 11.19 -6.03
CA SER A 3 -5.07 10.58 -7.37
C SER A 3 -4.08 9.42 -7.47
N ALA A 4 -2.92 9.53 -6.81
CA ALA A 4 -1.92 8.46 -6.77
C ALA A 4 -2.47 7.17 -6.15
N LYS A 5 -3.20 7.26 -5.04
CA LYS A 5 -3.84 6.09 -4.41
C LYS A 5 -4.88 5.42 -5.31
N LYS A 6 -5.64 6.22 -6.08
CA LYS A 6 -6.61 5.67 -7.05
C LYS A 6 -5.91 4.88 -8.16
N VAL A 7 -4.85 5.45 -8.73
CA VAL A 7 -4.04 4.78 -9.75
C VAL A 7 -3.45 3.48 -9.21
N LEU A 8 -2.92 3.50 -7.98
CA LEU A 8 -2.33 2.31 -7.37
C LEU A 8 -3.35 1.17 -7.19
N LEU A 9 -4.59 1.48 -6.81
CA LEU A 9 -5.65 0.46 -6.74
C LEU A 9 -5.96 -0.17 -8.12
N VAL A 10 -5.95 0.64 -9.19
CA VAL A 10 -6.14 0.12 -10.55
C VAL A 10 -4.98 -0.81 -10.92
N VAL A 11 -3.73 -0.45 -10.58
CA VAL A 11 -2.57 -1.32 -10.81
C VAL A 11 -2.72 -2.64 -10.07
N TYR A 12 -3.14 -2.62 -8.80
CA TYR A 12 -3.40 -3.86 -8.05
C TYR A 12 -4.48 -4.70 -8.68
N ALA A 13 -5.58 -4.10 -9.14
CA ALA A 13 -6.66 -4.81 -9.79
C ALA A 13 -6.19 -5.49 -11.10
N VAL A 14 -5.36 -4.81 -11.90
CA VAL A 14 -4.79 -5.37 -13.13
C VAL A 14 -3.84 -6.53 -12.81
N LEU A 15 -2.93 -6.36 -11.86
CA LEU A 15 -2.01 -7.43 -11.46
C LEU A 15 -2.76 -8.64 -10.89
N ALA A 16 -3.75 -8.41 -10.04
CA ALA A 16 -4.59 -9.47 -9.49
C ALA A 16 -5.36 -10.19 -10.61
N GLY A 17 -5.87 -9.44 -11.60
CA GLY A 17 -6.50 -10.00 -12.80
C GLY A 17 -5.57 -10.94 -13.57
N PHE A 18 -4.30 -10.56 -13.77
CA PHE A 18 -3.32 -11.45 -14.41
C PHE A 18 -3.05 -12.70 -13.60
N VAL A 19 -2.97 -12.61 -12.27
CA VAL A 19 -2.79 -13.80 -11.42
C VAL A 19 -3.98 -14.74 -11.52
N LEU A 20 -5.20 -14.21 -11.43
CA LEU A 20 -6.42 -15.02 -11.37
C LEU A 20 -6.83 -15.61 -12.72
N LEU A 21 -6.53 -14.92 -13.82
CA LEU A 21 -6.99 -15.30 -15.16
C LEU A 21 -5.88 -15.88 -16.05
N GLN A 22 -4.60 -15.64 -15.71
CA GLN A 22 -3.45 -16.01 -16.55
C GLN A 22 -2.28 -16.59 -15.73
N GLY A 23 -2.57 -17.27 -14.61
CA GLY A 23 -1.56 -17.74 -13.64
C GLY A 23 -0.40 -18.55 -14.22
N ASP A 24 -0.64 -19.38 -15.24
CA ASP A 24 0.38 -20.23 -15.87
C ASP A 24 1.19 -19.52 -16.97
N THR A 25 0.86 -18.25 -17.27
CA THR A 25 1.59 -17.44 -18.23
C THR A 25 2.71 -16.66 -17.56
N ALA A 26 3.68 -16.18 -18.34
CA ALA A 26 4.70 -15.26 -17.83
C ALA A 26 4.09 -14.03 -17.15
N ALA A 27 2.99 -13.48 -17.68
CA ALA A 27 2.31 -12.32 -17.10
C ALA A 27 1.71 -12.62 -15.71
N GLY A 28 1.05 -13.77 -15.55
CA GLY A 28 0.50 -14.20 -14.26
C GLY A 28 1.60 -14.46 -13.22
N VAL A 29 2.66 -15.18 -13.60
CA VAL A 29 3.80 -15.49 -12.70
C VAL A 29 4.49 -14.20 -12.23
N TRP A 30 4.78 -13.27 -13.14
CA TRP A 30 5.41 -12.00 -12.76
C TRP A 30 4.49 -11.13 -11.92
N SER A 31 3.19 -11.10 -12.23
CA SER A 31 2.20 -10.35 -11.42
C SER A 31 2.11 -10.89 -10.00
N PHE A 32 2.10 -12.22 -9.82
CA PHE A 32 2.11 -12.86 -8.51
C PHE A 32 3.37 -12.51 -7.71
N ARG A 33 4.54 -12.56 -8.34
CA ARG A 33 5.81 -12.16 -7.72
C ARG A 33 5.79 -10.70 -7.28
N LEU A 34 5.34 -9.80 -8.15
CA LEU A 34 5.26 -8.37 -7.85
C LEU A 34 4.29 -8.10 -6.69
N LEU A 35 3.09 -8.69 -6.71
CA LEU A 35 2.13 -8.55 -5.61
C LEU A 35 2.68 -9.11 -4.30
N SER A 36 3.37 -10.25 -4.34
CA SER A 36 3.99 -10.85 -3.17
C SER A 36 5.10 -9.95 -2.58
N ILE A 37 5.95 -9.39 -3.44
CA ILE A 37 6.98 -8.42 -3.03
C ILE A 37 6.34 -7.18 -2.40
N LEU A 38 5.29 -6.63 -3.03
CA LEU A 38 4.56 -5.47 -2.51
C LEU A 38 3.96 -5.74 -1.14
N VAL A 39 3.33 -6.90 -0.93
CA VAL A 39 2.80 -7.29 0.38
C VAL A 39 3.91 -7.32 1.44
N ILE A 40 5.06 -7.92 1.14
CA ILE A 40 6.19 -7.98 2.07
C ILE A 40 6.71 -6.57 2.39
N VAL A 41 6.94 -5.75 1.37
CA VAL A 41 7.41 -4.37 1.55
C VAL A 41 6.41 -3.57 2.38
N HIS A 42 5.12 -3.68 2.10
CA HIS A 42 4.09 -2.94 2.82
C HIS A 42 3.93 -3.40 4.27
N LEU A 43 4.12 -4.70 4.56
CA LEU A 43 4.21 -5.17 5.95
C LEU A 43 5.39 -4.55 6.69
N LEU A 44 6.56 -4.48 6.05
CA LEU A 44 7.75 -3.82 6.61
C LEU A 44 7.49 -2.34 6.83
N GLU A 45 6.88 -1.64 5.88
CA GLU A 45 6.51 -0.23 6.03
C GLU A 45 5.53 0.00 7.19
N THR A 46 4.51 -0.84 7.32
CA THR A 46 3.56 -0.77 8.44
C THR A 46 4.27 -0.93 9.79
N ALA A 47 5.26 -1.83 9.88
CA ALA A 47 6.07 -2.01 11.09
C ALA A 47 6.98 -0.80 11.35
N VAL A 48 7.72 -0.33 10.33
CA VAL A 48 8.65 0.80 10.42
C VAL A 48 7.92 2.09 10.79
N TYR A 49 6.74 2.34 10.22
CA TYR A 49 5.96 3.56 10.44
C TYR A 49 4.89 3.42 11.53
N TYR A 50 4.94 2.37 12.35
CA TYR A 50 3.96 2.14 13.42
C TYR A 50 3.85 3.34 14.38
N ASN A 51 4.99 3.84 14.87
CA ASN A 51 5.01 4.97 15.79
C ASN A 51 4.44 6.24 15.15
N LEU A 52 4.76 6.50 13.88
CA LEU A 52 4.19 7.63 13.14
C LEU A 52 2.65 7.50 13.03
N CYS A 53 2.14 6.31 12.74
CA CYS A 53 0.70 6.06 12.66
C CYS A 53 -0.02 6.26 14.00
N LYS A 54 0.66 5.92 15.11
CA LYS A 54 0.18 6.12 16.48
C LYS A 54 0.16 7.59 16.88
N GLU A 55 1.17 8.36 16.48
CA GLU A 55 1.28 9.79 16.76
C GLU A 55 0.34 10.66 15.91
N ALA A 56 -0.05 10.20 14.72
CA ALA A 56 -0.85 10.99 13.79
C ALA A 56 -2.29 11.29 14.27
N GLY A 57 -2.70 10.75 15.41
CA GLY A 57 -4.07 10.86 15.93
C GLY A 57 -5.09 10.07 15.09
N GLY A 58 -6.33 10.05 15.56
CA GLY A 58 -7.40 9.27 14.92
C GLY A 58 -7.24 7.75 15.14
N SER A 59 -7.72 6.95 14.18
CA SER A 59 -7.71 5.49 14.28
C SER A 59 -6.37 4.90 13.84
N LEU A 60 -5.62 4.33 14.79
CA LEU A 60 -4.36 3.62 14.53
C LEU A 60 -4.56 2.49 13.50
N ALA A 61 -5.60 1.66 13.68
CA ALA A 61 -5.87 0.55 12.77
C ALA A 61 -6.10 1.03 11.33
N ASN A 62 -6.82 2.14 11.16
CA ASN A 62 -7.04 2.73 9.84
C ASN A 62 -5.75 3.28 9.23
N ASN A 63 -4.90 3.96 10.02
CA ASN A 63 -3.61 4.46 9.54
C ASN A 63 -2.69 3.31 9.11
N LEU A 64 -2.60 2.24 9.92
CA LEU A 64 -1.81 1.05 9.60
C LEU A 64 -2.32 0.34 8.34
N LEU A 65 -3.64 0.22 8.17
CA LEU A 65 -4.24 -0.33 6.95
C LEU A 65 -3.91 0.55 5.74
N ASN A 66 -3.98 1.87 5.88
CA ASN A 66 -3.64 2.77 4.78
C ASN A 66 -2.14 2.75 4.45
N VAL A 67 -1.24 2.57 5.43
CA VAL A 67 0.18 2.29 5.16
C VAL A 67 0.34 0.93 4.48
N PHE A 68 -0.38 -0.10 4.92
CA PHE A 68 -0.30 -1.41 4.27
C PHE A 68 -0.82 -1.40 2.82
N LEU A 69 -1.78 -0.54 2.48
CA LEU A 69 -2.31 -0.49 1.11
C LEU A 69 -1.52 0.46 0.20
N PHE A 70 -1.03 1.57 0.75
CA PHE A 70 -0.48 2.67 -0.03
C PHE A 70 0.96 3.05 0.34
N GLY A 71 1.55 2.37 1.31
CA GLY A 71 2.93 2.54 1.72
C GLY A 71 3.32 3.97 2.04
N VAL A 72 4.48 4.37 1.52
CA VAL A 72 5.00 5.74 1.59
C VAL A 72 4.02 6.83 1.14
N LEU A 73 3.07 6.55 0.23
CA LEU A 73 2.11 7.57 -0.19
C LEU A 73 1.24 8.03 0.98
N HIS A 74 0.80 7.11 1.84
CA HIS A 74 0.05 7.50 3.03
C HIS A 74 0.94 8.11 4.10
N VAL A 75 2.16 7.60 4.29
CA VAL A 75 3.14 8.19 5.21
C VAL A 75 3.41 9.66 4.89
N ASN A 76 3.54 10.01 3.60
CA ASN A 76 3.73 11.38 3.16
C ASN A 76 2.51 12.26 3.47
N GLU A 77 1.30 11.73 3.33
CA GLU A 77 0.07 12.43 3.74
C GLU A 77 0.05 12.68 5.27
N LEU A 78 0.44 11.69 6.09
CA LEU A 78 0.51 11.84 7.55
C LEU A 78 1.54 12.89 7.96
N LYS A 79 2.73 12.87 7.35
CA LYS A 79 3.78 13.87 7.60
C LYS A 79 3.33 15.28 7.20
N ALA A 80 2.68 15.42 6.05
CA ALA A 80 2.15 16.70 5.59
C ALA A 80 1.04 17.24 6.50
N ALA A 81 0.21 16.35 7.07
CA ALA A 81 -0.80 16.74 8.06
C ALA A 81 -0.17 17.19 9.39
N LYS A 82 0.87 16.49 9.87
CA LYS A 82 1.60 16.85 11.10
C LYS A 82 2.30 18.21 11.00
N GLN A 83 2.79 18.58 9.81
CA GLN A 83 3.45 19.88 9.58
C GLN A 83 2.48 21.08 9.50
N LYS A 84 1.18 20.84 9.34
CA LYS A 84 0.16 21.90 9.27
C LYS A 84 -0.43 22.26 10.64
N ASN A 85 -0.13 21.49 11.67
CA ASN A 85 -0.57 21.69 13.06
C ASN A 85 0.61 22.19 13.90
#